data_AF-A0A967GQD3-F1
#
_entry.id   AF-A0A967GQD3-F1
#
_cell.length_a   1.000
_cell.length_b   1.000
_cell.length_c   1.000
_cell.angle_alpha   90.00
_cell.angle_beta   90.00
_cell.angle_gamma   90.00
#
_symmetry.space_group_name_H-M   'P 1'
#
loop_
_entity.id
_entity.type
_entity.pdbx_description
1 polymer ?
#
loop_
_entity_poly.entity_id
_entity_poly.type
_entity_poly.pdbx_seq_one_letter_code
_entity_poly.pdbx_strand_id
1 'polypeptide(L)'
;SFDALFIVINSNNPDGQLPISEAAPGNVNYNGGRWIAYTTWWTEAGLDHHGTVPLLTSYAELLVHYLLGHIDFQLGPPNPEMATYFECPLLPVK
;
A
#
# COMPACT_ATOMS: atom_id res chain seq x y z
N SER A 1 -12.18 -10.43 -5.58
CA SER A 1 -11.05 -9.53 -5.92
C SER A 1 -10.24 -9.29 -4.65
N PHE A 2 -8.93 -9.03 -4.80
CA PHE A 2 -8.04 -8.63 -3.71
C PHE A 2 -7.94 -7.11 -3.67
N ASP A 3 -7.96 -6.54 -2.47
CA ASP A 3 -7.64 -5.15 -2.24
C ASP A 3 -6.11 -4.96 -2.30
N ALA A 4 -5.64 -3.79 -2.75
CA ALA A 4 -4.20 -3.53 -2.79
C ALA A 4 -3.68 -3.16 -1.39
N LEU A 5 -2.52 -3.71 -1.03
CA LEU A 5 -1.75 -3.37 0.16
C LEU A 5 -0.37 -2.87 -0.28
N PHE A 6 -0.15 -1.57 -0.20
CA PHE A 6 1.11 -0.93 -0.59
C PHE A 6 2.03 -0.80 0.61
N ILE A 7 3.18 -1.48 0.57
CA ILE A 7 4.18 -1.50 1.63
C ILE A 7 5.32 -0.56 1.23
N VAL A 8 5.45 0.57 1.92
CA VAL A 8 6.48 1.59 1.62
C VAL A 8 7.78 1.23 2.33
N ILE A 9 8.87 1.10 1.58
CA ILE A 9 10.15 0.57 2.10
C ILE A 9 11.21 1.63 2.42
N ASN A 10 11.03 2.88 1.99
CA ASN A 10 12.06 3.92 2.07
C ASN A 10 11.53 5.29 2.51
N SER A 11 10.42 5.33 3.27
CA SER A 11 9.94 6.60 3.84
C SER A 11 10.99 7.18 4.79
N ASN A 12 11.36 8.46 4.57
CA ASN A 12 12.21 9.22 5.47
C ASN A 12 11.40 10.10 6.44
N ASN A 13 10.08 9.92 6.50
CA ASN A 13 9.22 10.59 7.46
C ASN A 13 9.54 10.08 8.89
N PRO A 14 9.73 10.96 9.89
CA PRO A 14 10.08 10.57 11.25
C PRO A 14 9.00 9.71 11.96
N ASP A 15 7.74 9.83 11.56
CA ASP A 15 6.64 9.03 12.10
C ASP A 15 6.55 7.63 11.44
N GLY A 16 7.41 7.39 10.44
CA GLY A 16 7.37 6.21 9.60
C GLY A 16 6.21 6.24 8.61
N GLN A 17 6.02 5.13 7.91
CA GLN A 17 4.88 4.92 7.01
C GLN A 17 4.34 3.52 7.23
N LEU A 18 3.07 3.43 7.65
CA LEU A 18 2.36 2.16 7.68
C LEU A 18 1.92 1.76 6.27
N PRO A 19 1.68 0.47 6.00
CA PRO A 19 1.13 0.04 4.72
C PRO A 19 -0.17 0.76 4.39
N ILE A 20 -0.33 1.15 3.13
CA ILE A 20 -1.49 1.87 2.63
C ILE A 20 -2.42 0.84 2.01
N SER A 21 -3.66 0.77 2.49
CA SER A 21 -4.68 -0.06 1.89
C SER A 21 -6.03 0.62 2.02
N GLU A 22 -6.82 0.58 0.97
CA GLU A 22 -8.22 0.96 1.05
C GLU A 22 -9.06 -0.24 1.49
N ALA A 23 -9.26 -0.35 2.80
CA ALA A 23 -10.42 -1.04 3.33
C ALA A 23 -11.59 -0.05 3.30
N ALA A 24 -12.27 0.11 2.17
CA ALA A 24 -13.38 1.05 2.08
C ALA A 24 -14.45 0.74 3.16
N PRO A 25 -14.63 1.59 4.20
CA PRO A 25 -15.66 1.37 5.20
C PRO A 25 -17.03 1.48 4.52
N GLY A 26 -17.88 0.47 4.67
CA GLY A 26 -19.21 0.44 4.05
C GLY A 26 -19.24 -0.09 2.61
N ASN A 27 -18.13 -0.57 2.06
CA ASN A 27 -18.18 -1.36 0.83
C ASN A 27 -18.81 -2.72 1.13
N VAL A 28 -20.01 -2.99 0.61
CA VAL A 28 -20.69 -4.29 0.78
C VAL A 28 -19.95 -5.44 0.10
N ASN A 29 -19.01 -5.12 -0.79
CA ASN A 29 -18.06 -6.07 -1.40
C ASN A 29 -16.73 -6.11 -0.64
N TYR A 30 -16.64 -5.45 0.53
CA TYR A 30 -15.46 -5.53 1.39
C TYR A 30 -15.27 -6.99 1.81
N ASN A 31 -14.16 -7.54 1.33
CA ASN A 31 -13.94 -8.97 1.30
C ASN A 31 -13.29 -9.52 2.58
N GLY A 32 -13.44 -8.78 3.70
CA GLY A 32 -13.14 -9.28 5.04
C GLY A 32 -11.69 -9.67 5.30
N GLY A 33 -10.74 -9.11 4.55
CA GLY A 33 -9.32 -9.46 4.64
C GLY A 33 -8.82 -10.25 3.44
N ARG A 34 -9.07 -9.73 2.23
CA ARG A 34 -8.41 -10.21 1.01
C ARG A 34 -7.53 -9.12 0.47
N TRP A 35 -6.21 -9.24 0.62
CA TRP A 35 -5.27 -8.25 0.08
C TRP A 35 -4.17 -8.88 -0.75
N ILE A 36 -3.63 -8.10 -1.68
CA ILE A 36 -2.45 -8.43 -2.48
C ILE A 36 -1.38 -7.35 -2.27
N ALA A 37 -0.16 -7.78 -1.98
CA ALA A 37 0.94 -6.91 -1.59
C ALA A 37 1.63 -6.27 -2.80
N TYR A 38 1.95 -5.00 -2.67
CA TYR A 38 2.81 -4.23 -3.57
C TYR A 38 3.96 -3.64 -2.78
N THR A 39 5.18 -3.81 -3.27
CA THR A 39 6.36 -3.10 -2.76
C THR A 39 6.36 -1.71 -3.37
N THR A 40 6.37 -0.69 -2.54
CA THR A 40 6.24 0.72 -2.94
C THR A 40 7.45 1.49 -2.45
N TRP A 41 7.94 2.43 -3.24
CA TRP A 41 9.04 3.31 -2.83
C TRP A 41 8.85 4.72 -3.38
N TRP A 42 9.36 5.69 -2.62
CA TRP A 42 9.60 7.04 -3.12
C TRP A 42 10.75 7.01 -4.11
N THR A 43 10.56 7.62 -5.27
CA THR A 43 11.62 7.80 -6.27
C THR A 43 12.61 8.88 -5.79
N GLU A 44 13.77 8.95 -6.44
CA GLU A 44 14.72 10.04 -6.19
C GLU A 44 14.07 11.41 -6.41
N ALA A 45 13.30 11.56 -7.50
CA ALA A 45 12.54 12.79 -7.77
C ALA A 45 11.53 13.13 -6.66
N GLY A 46 10.85 12.12 -6.09
CA GLY A 46 9.95 12.33 -4.96
C GLY A 46 10.67 12.78 -3.69
N LEU A 47 11.82 12.16 -3.38
CA LEU A 47 12.64 12.52 -2.23
C LEU A 47 13.21 13.94 -2.37
N ASP A 48 13.72 14.29 -3.55
CA ASP A 48 14.26 15.63 -3.85
C ASP A 48 13.19 16.71 -3.78
N HIS A 49 11.98 16.41 -4.27
CA HIS A 49 10.87 17.36 -4.26
C HIS A 49 10.39 17.67 -2.83
N HIS A 50 10.29 16.66 -1.97
CA HIS A 50 9.72 16.82 -0.64
C HIS A 50 10.77 17.11 0.44
N GLY A 51 12.02 16.68 0.28
CA GLY A 51 13.03 16.63 1.33
C GLY A 51 12.68 15.59 2.39
N THR A 52 11.57 15.79 3.10
CA THR A 52 10.89 14.80 3.96
C THR A 52 9.54 14.46 3.37
N VAL A 53 9.32 13.19 3.05
CA VAL A 53 8.10 12.74 2.36
C VAL A 53 6.87 12.81 3.27
N PRO A 54 5.67 13.14 2.73
CA PRO A 54 4.44 13.17 3.51
C PRO A 54 4.01 11.77 3.94
N LEU A 55 3.25 11.70 5.04
CA LEU A 55 2.51 10.48 5.39
C LEU A 55 1.35 10.31 4.42
N LEU A 56 1.30 9.16 3.74
CA LEU A 56 0.18 8.80 2.87
C LEU A 56 -0.85 7.99 3.63
N THR A 57 -2.11 8.37 3.50
CA THR A 57 -3.24 7.84 4.27
C THR A 57 -4.32 7.21 3.40
N SER A 58 -4.24 7.36 2.08
CA SER A 58 -5.21 6.81 1.13
C SER A 58 -4.56 6.37 -0.18
N TYR A 59 -5.25 5.52 -0.94
CA TYR A 59 -4.83 5.16 -2.30
C TYR A 59 -4.87 6.37 -3.23
N ALA A 60 -5.82 7.28 -3.04
CA ALA A 60 -5.90 8.51 -3.83
C ALA A 60 -4.63 9.36 -3.71
N GLU A 61 -4.09 9.53 -2.50
CA GLU A 61 -2.83 10.25 -2.28
C GLU A 61 -1.64 9.54 -2.93
N LEU A 62 -1.55 8.20 -2.77
CA LEU A 62 -0.52 7.40 -3.43
C LEU A 62 -0.59 7.55 -4.95
N LEU A 63 -1.80 7.54 -5.53
CA LEU A 63 -2.00 7.67 -6.97
C LEU A 63 -1.58 9.04 -7.49
N VAL A 64 -1.85 10.13 -6.75
CA VAL A 64 -1.37 11.47 -7.10
C VAL A 64 0.16 11.47 -7.19
N HIS A 65 0.85 10.92 -6.20
CA HIS A 65 2.32 10.86 -6.21
C HIS A 65 2.89 9.93 -7.29
N TYR A 66 2.21 8.83 -7.58
CA TYR A 66 2.55 7.96 -8.71
C TYR A 66 2.46 8.70 -10.05
N LEU A 67 1.37 9.43 -10.29
CA LEU A 67 1.17 10.20 -11.52
C LEU A 67 2.18 11.36 -11.68
N LEU A 68 2.72 11.87 -10.59
CA LEU A 68 3.79 12.86 -10.57
C LEU A 68 5.20 12.24 -10.71
N GLY A 69 5.31 10.91 -10.74
CA GLY A 69 6.60 10.21 -10.76
C GLY A 69 7.36 10.26 -9.44
N HIS A 70 6.71 10.66 -8.33
CA HIS A 70 7.31 10.71 -6.99
C HIS A 70 7.31 9.34 -6.31
N ILE A 71 6.41 8.44 -6.71
CA ILE A 71 6.30 7.08 -6.20
C ILE A 71 6.26 6.10 -7.35
N ASP A 72 6.84 4.93 -7.12
CA ASP A 72 6.63 3.76 -7.96
C ASP A 72 6.35 2.53 -7.09
N PHE A 73 5.79 1.48 -7.70
CA PHE A 73 5.47 0.24 -7.01
C PHE A 73 5.51 -0.97 -7.94
N GLN A 74 5.81 -2.13 -7.38
CA GLN A 74 5.77 -3.41 -8.08
C GLN A 74 4.91 -4.42 -7.32
N LEU A 75 4.30 -5.33 -8.07
CA LEU A 75 3.57 -6.45 -7.48
C LEU A 75 4.53 -7.35 -6.70
N GLY A 76 4.11 -7.75 -5.51
CA GLY A 76 4.88 -8.64 -4.63
C GLY A 76 5.37 -7.92 -3.38
N PRO A 77 5.62 -8.69 -2.30
CA PRO A 77 6.08 -8.15 -1.04
C PRO A 77 7.59 -7.83 -1.09
N PRO A 78 8.09 -6.96 -0.18
CA PRO A 78 9.48 -6.53 -0.19
C PRO A 78 10.45 -7.64 0.19
N ASN A 79 9.98 -8.67 0.90
CA ASN A 79 10.72 -9.89 1.18
C ASN A 79 10.01 -11.06 0.47
N PRO A 80 10.68 -11.84 -0.40
CA PRO A 80 10.08 -12.98 -1.10
C PRO A 80 9.55 -14.09 -0.18
N GLU A 81 9.97 -14.16 1.08
CA GLU A 81 9.44 -15.08 2.08
C GLU A 81 8.06 -14.66 2.63
N MET A 82 7.66 -13.39 2.42
CA MET A 82 6.33 -12.91 2.79
C MET A 82 5.29 -13.39 1.76
N ALA A 83 4.06 -13.60 2.22
CA ALA A 83 2.97 -13.94 1.33
C ALA A 83 2.64 -12.77 0.39
N THR A 84 2.50 -13.07 -0.91
CA THR A 84 2.09 -12.07 -1.92
C THR A 84 0.63 -11.65 -1.73
N TYR A 85 -0.19 -12.51 -1.15
CA TYR A 85 -1.58 -12.21 -0.86
C TYR A 85 -1.99 -12.84 0.46
N PHE A 86 -3.08 -12.32 1.00
CA PHE A 86 -3.81 -12.90 2.10
C PHE A 86 -5.26 -13.05 1.68
N GLU A 87 -5.86 -14.18 2.02
CA GLU A 87 -7.29 -14.40 1.93
C GLU A 87 -7.75 -14.94 3.29
N CYS A 88 -8.56 -14.15 3.99
CA CYS A 88 -9.17 -14.60 5.22
C CYS A 88 -9.94 -15.90 4.96
N PRO A 89 -9.68 -17.00 5.72
CA PRO A 89 -10.46 -18.21 5.56
C PRO A 89 -11.91 -17.87 5.89
N LEU A 90 -12.79 -17.95 4.90
CA LEU A 90 -14.23 -17.85 5.11
C LEU A 90 -14.61 -18.93 6.15
N LEU A 91 -14.83 -18.51 7.40
CA LEU A 91 -15.38 -19.41 8.40
C LEU A 91 -16.76 -19.86 7.87
N PRO A 92 -17.08 -21.16 7.89
CA PRO A 92 -18.40 -21.62 7.51
C PRO A 92 -19.45 -20.88 8.35
N VAL A 93 -20.42 -20.26 7.68
CA VAL A 93 -21.63 -19.79 8.35
C VAL A 93 -22.33 -21.05 8.89
N LYS A 94 -22.48 -21.14 10.21
CA LYS A 94 -23.30 -22.18 10.84
C LYS A 94 -24.78 -21.88 10.63
#